data_AF-Q91394-F1
#
_entry.id   AF-Q91394-F1
#
_cell.length_a   1.000
_cell.length_b   1.000
_cell.length_c   1.000
_cell.angle_alpha   90.00
_cell.angle_beta   90.00
_cell.angle_gamma   90.00
#
_symmetry.space_group_name_H-M   'P 1'
#
loop_
_entity.id
_entity.type
_entity.pdbx_description
1 polymer ?
#
loop_
_entity_poly.entity_id
_entity_poly.type
_entity_poly.pdbx_seq_one_letter_code
_entity_poly.pdbx_strand_id
1 'polypeptide(L)'
;ILILNTKNLLHIEDGAFRNLPRLKYLSICNTGIIEFPDLTQIFSSEAHFILELCDNLRMTTIPQNAFRGMSNESLTLKLYKNGFEDIHSHAFNGTKLNQLILKDNKNLRRIHNDALRGAIGPDVLDISSTALESLPSYGLEAIQVLNGMSSYSLKRLPPLDKFSSLLEAVLTY
;
A
#
# COMPACT_ATOMS: atom_id res chain seq x y z
N ILE A 1 1.30 7.75 16.24
CA ILE A 1 2.27 6.79 16.81
C ILE A 1 3.46 6.71 15.86
N LEU A 2 4.69 6.76 16.38
CA LEU A 2 5.92 6.72 15.60
C LEU A 2 6.83 5.62 16.15
N ILE A 3 7.20 4.65 15.32
CA ILE A 3 8.15 3.58 15.63
C ILE A 3 9.29 3.68 14.61
N LEU A 4 10.37 4.34 15.00
CA LEU A 4 11.42 4.76 14.07
C LEU A 4 12.80 4.28 14.53
N ASN A 5 13.63 3.86 13.58
CA ASN A 5 15.07 3.56 13.80
C ASN A 5 15.35 2.46 14.83
N THR A 6 14.44 1.50 14.95
CA THR A 6 14.53 0.36 15.88
C THR A 6 14.92 -0.92 15.13
N LYS A 7 16.18 -1.00 14.66
CA LYS A 7 16.66 -2.12 13.83
C LYS A 7 16.61 -3.49 14.51
N ASN A 8 16.57 -3.53 15.84
CA ASN A 8 16.44 -4.74 16.63
C ASN A 8 14.98 -5.10 16.97
N LEU A 9 14.01 -4.27 16.58
CA LEU A 9 12.58 -4.61 16.67
C LEU A 9 12.27 -5.58 15.53
N LEU A 10 12.13 -6.86 15.87
CA LEU A 10 11.89 -7.93 14.89
C LEU A 10 10.42 -8.32 14.78
N HIS A 11 9.63 -8.03 15.82
CA HIS A 11 8.24 -8.44 15.93
C HIS A 11 7.43 -7.35 16.64
N ILE A 12 6.19 -7.15 16.17
CA ILE A 12 5.18 -6.33 16.83
C ILE A 12 4.04 -7.29 17.16
N GLU A 13 3.69 -7.40 18.43
CA GLU A 13 2.67 -8.36 18.86
C GLU A 13 1.29 -8.09 18.27
N ASP A 14 0.55 -9.16 17.98
CA ASP A 14 -0.84 -9.09 17.55
C ASP A 14 -1.67 -8.29 18.54
N GLY A 15 -2.41 -7.31 18.02
CA GLY A 15 -3.19 -6.42 18.84
C GLY A 15 -2.42 -5.31 19.57
N ALA A 16 -1.13 -5.11 19.28
CA ALA A 16 -0.39 -3.93 19.75
C ALA A 16 -1.07 -2.61 19.35
N PHE A 17 -1.82 -2.62 18.24
CA PHE A 17 -2.61 -1.48 17.77
C PHE A 17 -4.12 -1.77 17.87
N ARG A 18 -4.65 -1.86 19.09
CA ARG A 18 -6.07 -2.09 19.36
C ARG A 18 -6.83 -0.82 19.72
N ASN A 19 -7.98 -0.63 19.06
CA ASN A 19 -9.01 0.36 19.39
C ASN A 19 -8.45 1.77 19.63
N LEU A 20 -7.92 2.37 18.58
CA LEU A 20 -7.31 3.70 18.56
C LEU A 20 -8.18 4.67 17.73
N PRO A 21 -9.40 5.01 18.19
CA PRO A 21 -10.41 5.73 17.38
C PRO A 21 -9.99 7.14 16.95
N ARG A 22 -8.99 7.72 17.63
CA ARG A 22 -8.45 9.08 17.37
C ARG A 22 -7.10 9.05 16.66
N LEU A 23 -6.66 7.89 16.18
CA LEU A 23 -5.35 7.75 15.54
C LEU A 23 -5.39 8.33 14.12
N LYS A 24 -4.66 9.42 13.91
CA LYS A 24 -4.53 10.10 12.62
C LYS A 24 -3.29 9.70 11.82
N TYR A 25 -2.28 9.20 12.53
CA TYR A 25 -0.95 8.96 11.96
C TYR A 25 -0.26 7.79 12.66
N LEU A 26 0.16 6.81 11.86
CA LEU A 26 1.02 5.70 12.29
C LEU A 26 2.19 5.60 11.33
N SER A 27 3.41 5.70 11.84
CA SER A 27 4.62 5.49 11.05
C SER A 27 5.47 4.41 11.70
N ILE A 28 5.88 3.42 10.90
CA ILE A 28 6.78 2.33 11.29
C ILE A 28 7.89 2.30 10.25
N CYS A 29 9.06 2.84 10.61
CA CYS A 29 10.14 2.99 9.65
C CYS A 29 11.53 2.62 10.17
N ASN A 30 12.35 2.08 9.26
CA ASN A 30 13.72 1.66 9.52
C ASN A 30 13.81 0.72 10.75
N THR A 31 12.99 -0.33 10.72
CA THR A 31 12.94 -1.36 11.76
C THR A 31 13.44 -2.71 11.24
N GLY A 32 13.58 -3.69 12.14
CA GLY A 32 14.00 -5.05 11.81
C GLY A 32 12.85 -6.01 11.51
N ILE A 33 11.60 -5.52 11.46
CA ILE A 33 10.42 -6.38 11.34
C ILE A 33 10.42 -7.14 10.02
N ILE A 34 10.01 -8.40 10.11
CA ILE A 34 10.01 -9.35 9.00
C ILE A 34 8.57 -9.59 8.54
N GLU A 35 7.64 -9.65 9.49
CA GLU A 35 6.22 -9.87 9.23
C GLU A 35 5.47 -8.55 9.12
N PHE A 36 4.41 -8.55 8.31
CA PHE A 36 3.52 -7.41 8.19
C PHE A 36 2.76 -7.23 9.53
N PRO A 37 2.77 -6.04 10.16
CA PRO A 37 2.16 -5.85 11.47
C PRO A 37 0.63 -6.03 11.41
N ASP A 38 0.03 -6.58 12.46
CA ASP A 38 -1.43 -6.64 12.57
C ASP A 38 -2.02 -5.23 12.78
N LEU A 39 -2.64 -4.70 11.73
CA LEU A 39 -3.32 -3.39 11.72
C LEU A 39 -4.84 -3.54 11.79
N THR A 40 -5.35 -4.77 11.89
CA THR A 40 -6.78 -5.07 11.66
C THR A 40 -7.70 -4.59 12.77
N GLN A 41 -7.12 -4.19 13.90
CA GLN A 41 -7.84 -3.82 15.12
C GLN A 41 -7.67 -2.35 15.51
N ILE A 42 -7.15 -1.51 14.60
CA ILE A 42 -6.95 -0.08 14.88
C ILE A 42 -8.27 0.66 15.04
N PHE A 43 -9.25 0.42 14.16
CA PHE A 43 -10.59 1.03 14.18
C PHE A 43 -10.58 2.56 14.35
N SER A 44 -9.74 3.27 13.60
CA SER A 44 -9.74 4.74 13.63
C SER A 44 -11.01 5.31 13.00
N SER A 45 -11.53 6.40 13.59
CA SER A 45 -12.67 7.18 13.08
C SER A 45 -12.24 8.54 12.54
N GLU A 46 -10.94 8.76 12.35
CA GLU A 46 -10.41 10.02 11.83
C GLU A 46 -10.59 10.10 10.32
N ALA A 47 -11.11 11.23 9.83
CA ALA A 47 -11.51 11.41 8.44
C ALA A 47 -10.37 11.18 7.43
N HIS A 48 -9.13 11.49 7.85
CA HIS A 48 -7.91 11.34 7.05
C HIS A 48 -6.84 10.67 7.90
N PHE A 49 -6.70 9.36 7.78
CA PHE A 49 -5.66 8.60 8.47
C PHE A 49 -4.55 8.23 7.49
N ILE A 50 -3.32 8.62 7.85
CA ILE A 50 -2.10 8.28 7.13
C ILE A 50 -1.39 7.12 7.84
N LEU A 51 -1.14 6.04 7.10
CA LEU A 51 -0.20 5.00 7.46
C LEU A 51 1.08 5.16 6.64
N GLU A 52 2.22 5.13 7.32
CA GLU A 52 3.53 5.16 6.69
C GLU A 52 4.35 3.94 7.13
N LEU A 53 4.67 3.07 6.17
CA LEU A 53 5.61 1.97 6.35
C LEU A 53 6.78 2.23 5.41
N CYS A 54 7.98 2.42 5.96
CA CYS A 54 9.14 2.76 5.14
C CYS A 54 10.47 2.18 5.63
N ASP A 55 11.37 1.85 4.71
CA ASP A 55 12.70 1.30 5.05
C ASP A 55 12.66 0.02 5.91
N ASN A 56 11.56 -0.75 5.86
CA ASN A 56 11.46 -2.08 6.49
C ASN A 56 11.86 -3.17 5.48
N LEU A 57 13.18 -3.30 5.27
CA LEU A 57 13.75 -4.06 4.15
C LEU A 57 13.53 -5.58 4.23
N ARG A 58 13.14 -6.11 5.40
CA ARG A 58 12.90 -7.55 5.59
C ARG A 58 11.44 -7.94 5.45
N MET A 59 10.53 -6.98 5.32
CA MET A 59 9.11 -7.22 5.11
C MET A 59 8.84 -7.41 3.62
N THR A 60 8.59 -8.66 3.20
CA THR A 60 8.58 -9.04 1.79
C THR A 60 7.18 -9.15 1.18
N THR A 61 6.13 -9.18 1.97
CA THR A 61 4.76 -9.34 1.46
C THR A 61 3.77 -8.40 2.12
N ILE A 62 2.73 -8.03 1.37
CA ILE A 62 1.50 -7.47 1.94
C ILE A 62 0.43 -8.57 1.89
N PRO A 63 0.00 -9.09 3.05
CA PRO A 63 -0.94 -10.20 3.10
C PRO A 63 -2.36 -9.77 2.74
N GLN A 64 -3.23 -10.76 2.54
CA GLN A 64 -4.65 -10.55 2.34
C GLN A 64 -5.28 -9.84 3.56
N ASN A 65 -6.19 -8.89 3.32
CA ASN A 65 -6.89 -8.11 4.35
C ASN A 65 -5.96 -7.32 5.32
N ALA A 66 -4.72 -7.03 4.92
CA ALA A 66 -3.70 -6.39 5.78
C ALA A 66 -4.16 -5.09 6.47
N PHE A 67 -5.07 -4.35 5.83
CA PHE A 67 -5.55 -3.05 6.29
C PHE A 67 -7.02 -3.05 6.72
N ARG A 68 -7.67 -4.22 6.73
CA ARG A 68 -9.10 -4.33 7.02
C ARG A 68 -9.37 -3.93 8.46
N GLY A 69 -10.29 -3.00 8.70
CA GLY A 69 -10.60 -2.51 10.05
C GLY A 69 -9.66 -1.41 10.55
N MET A 70 -8.73 -0.94 9.73
CA MET A 70 -7.82 0.15 10.12
C MET A 70 -8.54 1.51 10.24
N SER A 71 -9.41 1.84 9.28
CA SER A 71 -10.28 3.01 9.29
C SER A 71 -11.55 2.74 8.49
N ASN A 72 -12.68 3.32 8.91
CA ASN A 72 -13.91 3.36 8.12
C ASN A 72 -13.96 4.57 7.17
N GLU A 73 -13.00 5.48 7.30
CA GLU A 73 -12.87 6.72 6.55
C GLU A 73 -11.69 6.65 5.57
N SER A 74 -11.32 7.80 4.98
CA SER A 74 -10.28 7.89 3.96
C SER A 74 -8.89 7.56 4.52
N LEU A 75 -8.15 6.75 3.76
CA LEU A 75 -6.81 6.27 4.05
C LEU A 75 -5.80 6.72 3.01
N THR A 76 -4.64 7.17 3.49
CA THR A 76 -3.45 7.37 2.68
C THR A 76 -2.39 6.37 3.12
N LEU A 77 -2.01 5.47 2.22
CA LEU A 77 -1.02 4.43 2.47
C LEU A 77 0.29 4.82 1.80
N LYS A 78 1.28 5.17 2.60
CA LYS A 78 2.66 5.43 2.17
C LYS A 78 3.52 4.22 2.49
N LEU A 79 3.68 3.34 1.52
CA LEU A 79 4.30 2.02 1.66
C LEU A 79 5.59 1.95 0.85
N TYR A 80 6.48 2.92 1.00
CA TYR A 80 7.64 3.11 0.11
C TYR A 80 8.94 2.56 0.69
N LYS A 81 9.90 2.20 -0.17
CA LYS A 81 11.24 1.71 0.23
C LYS A 81 11.24 0.52 1.19
N ASN A 82 10.26 -0.38 1.13
CA ASN A 82 10.26 -1.61 1.91
C ASN A 82 10.86 -2.77 1.09
N GLY A 83 10.94 -3.94 1.75
CA GLY A 83 11.37 -5.18 1.12
C GLY A 83 10.30 -5.87 0.26
N PHE A 84 9.17 -5.22 -0.02
CA PHE A 84 8.03 -5.89 -0.66
C PHE A 84 8.40 -6.49 -2.01
N GLU A 85 8.00 -7.74 -2.20
CA GLU A 85 8.15 -8.52 -3.43
C GLU A 85 6.78 -8.84 -4.04
N ASP A 86 5.79 -9.05 -3.17
CA ASP A 86 4.47 -9.56 -3.54
C ASP A 86 3.34 -8.90 -2.74
N ILE A 87 2.26 -8.52 -3.43
CA ILE A 87 1.01 -8.06 -2.83
C ILE A 87 -0.10 -9.07 -3.14
N HIS A 88 -0.65 -9.67 -2.10
CA HIS A 88 -1.62 -10.75 -2.20
C HIS A 88 -3.02 -10.27 -2.66
N SER A 89 -3.87 -11.23 -3.03
CA SER A 89 -5.28 -10.94 -3.35
C SER A 89 -5.99 -10.29 -2.16
N HIS A 90 -6.91 -9.37 -2.42
CA HIS A 90 -7.70 -8.69 -1.38
C HIS A 90 -6.85 -8.02 -0.29
N ALA A 91 -5.59 -7.66 -0.56
CA ALA A 91 -4.70 -7.00 0.40
C ALA A 91 -5.32 -5.70 0.95
N PHE A 92 -6.01 -4.94 0.08
CA PHE A 92 -6.64 -3.66 0.41
C PHE A 92 -8.15 -3.76 0.64
N ASN A 93 -8.69 -4.97 0.81
CA ASN A 93 -10.12 -5.19 0.97
C ASN A 93 -10.72 -4.45 2.19
N GLY A 94 -11.86 -3.80 2.01
CA GLY A 94 -12.55 -3.06 3.06
C GLY A 94 -11.91 -1.72 3.41
N THR A 95 -11.10 -1.15 2.53
CA THR A 95 -10.47 0.17 2.71
C THR A 95 -11.08 1.22 1.77
N LYS A 96 -10.98 2.50 2.17
CA LYS A 96 -11.26 3.65 1.31
C LYS A 96 -9.96 4.42 1.07
N LEU A 97 -9.30 4.15 -0.04
CA LEU A 97 -7.98 4.70 -0.36
C LEU A 97 -8.10 6.02 -1.12
N ASN A 98 -7.46 7.06 -0.61
CA ASN A 98 -7.17 8.27 -1.39
C ASN A 98 -5.87 8.05 -2.18
N GLN A 99 -4.80 7.65 -1.48
CA GLN A 99 -3.49 7.42 -2.10
C GLN A 99 -2.90 6.08 -1.69
N LEU A 100 -2.33 5.39 -2.68
CA LEU A 100 -1.50 4.20 -2.49
C LEU A 100 -0.12 4.45 -3.12
N ILE A 101 0.88 4.64 -2.27
CA ILE A 101 2.24 4.94 -2.66
C ILE A 101 3.12 3.71 -2.39
N LEU A 102 3.45 2.98 -3.45
CA LEU A 102 4.31 1.78 -3.46
C LEU A 102 5.72 2.09 -3.99
N LYS A 103 6.07 3.36 -4.05
CA LYS A 103 7.32 3.85 -4.63
C LYS A 103 8.56 3.22 -3.99
N ASP A 104 9.60 2.99 -4.80
CA ASP A 104 10.92 2.51 -4.38
C ASP A 104 10.93 1.12 -3.69
N ASN A 105 9.84 0.34 -3.79
CA ASN A 105 9.90 -1.10 -3.50
C ASN A 105 10.56 -1.82 -4.68
N LYS A 106 11.89 -1.77 -4.74
CA LYS A 106 12.69 -2.21 -5.89
C LYS A 106 12.51 -3.69 -6.25
N ASN A 107 12.11 -4.51 -5.29
CA ASN A 107 11.89 -5.94 -5.49
C ASN A 107 10.41 -6.30 -5.73
N LEU A 108 9.50 -5.32 -5.71
CA LEU A 108 8.06 -5.56 -5.89
C LEU A 108 7.81 -5.95 -7.34
N ARG A 109 7.51 -7.23 -7.57
CA ARG A 109 7.33 -7.83 -8.90
C ARG A 109 5.88 -8.11 -9.22
N ARG A 110 5.06 -8.35 -8.20
CA ARG A 110 3.66 -8.76 -8.39
C ARG A 110 2.70 -8.00 -7.48
N ILE A 111 1.67 -7.45 -8.09
CA ILE A 111 0.41 -7.11 -7.43
C ILE A 111 -0.63 -8.10 -7.97
N HIS A 112 -1.26 -8.88 -7.09
CA HIS A 112 -2.32 -9.80 -7.49
C HIS A 112 -3.46 -9.04 -8.19
N ASN A 113 -4.09 -9.63 -9.22
CA ASN A 113 -5.18 -9.00 -9.97
C ASN A 113 -6.33 -8.53 -9.08
N ASP A 114 -6.70 -9.33 -8.08
CA ASP A 114 -7.72 -8.98 -7.08
C ASP A 114 -7.17 -8.23 -5.84
N ALA A 115 -5.95 -7.68 -5.86
CA ALA A 115 -5.39 -7.01 -4.68
C ALA A 115 -6.25 -5.83 -4.18
N LEU A 116 -6.82 -5.08 -5.13
CA LEU A 116 -7.71 -3.92 -4.89
C LEU A 116 -9.20 -4.33 -4.79
N ARG A 117 -9.53 -5.62 -4.85
CA ARG A 117 -10.91 -6.07 -4.78
C ARG A 117 -11.51 -5.78 -3.40
N GLY A 118 -12.64 -5.08 -3.38
CA GLY A 118 -13.31 -4.62 -2.16
C GLY A 118 -12.70 -3.36 -1.54
N ALA A 119 -11.70 -2.74 -2.17
CA ALA A 119 -11.27 -1.38 -1.86
C ALA A 119 -12.12 -0.36 -2.64
N ILE A 120 -12.29 0.83 -2.08
CA ILE A 120 -12.75 2.02 -2.79
C ILE A 120 -11.52 2.88 -3.07
N GLY A 121 -11.32 3.34 -4.31
CA GLY A 121 -10.07 3.96 -4.75
C GLY A 121 -9.01 2.93 -5.18
N PRO A 122 -7.71 3.30 -5.23
CA PRO A 122 -7.14 4.62 -4.90
C PRO A 122 -7.36 5.67 -5.99
N ASP A 123 -7.41 6.95 -5.62
CA ASP A 123 -7.42 8.07 -6.56
C ASP A 123 -6.00 8.31 -7.14
N VAL A 124 -4.97 8.12 -6.30
CA VAL A 124 -3.56 8.23 -6.68
C VAL A 124 -2.85 6.90 -6.46
N LEU A 125 -2.25 6.36 -7.52
CA LEU A 125 -1.38 5.20 -7.46
C LEU A 125 0.04 5.58 -7.90
N ASP A 126 1.01 5.40 -7.01
CA ASP A 126 2.43 5.57 -7.34
C ASP A 126 3.18 4.24 -7.20
N ILE A 127 3.56 3.68 -8.33
CA ILE A 127 4.37 2.46 -8.45
C ILE A 127 5.80 2.75 -8.93
N SER A 128 6.26 4.01 -8.84
CA SER A 128 7.57 4.42 -9.33
C SER A 128 8.71 3.61 -8.70
N SER A 129 9.77 3.35 -9.46
CA SER A 129 10.93 2.58 -9.01
C SER A 129 10.60 1.18 -8.47
N THR A 130 9.63 0.49 -9.09
CA THR A 130 9.31 -0.92 -8.77
C THR A 130 9.76 -1.86 -9.90
N ALA A 131 9.77 -3.16 -9.61
CA ALA A 131 10.08 -4.21 -10.59
C ALA A 131 8.80 -4.86 -11.16
N LEU A 132 7.66 -4.17 -11.09
CA LEU A 132 6.38 -4.68 -11.57
C LEU A 132 6.43 -4.89 -13.08
N GLU A 133 5.96 -6.05 -13.54
CA GLU A 133 5.86 -6.35 -14.97
C GLU A 133 4.53 -5.91 -15.58
N SER A 134 3.48 -5.85 -14.75
CA SER A 134 2.13 -5.43 -15.11
C SER A 134 1.38 -4.86 -13.90
N LEU A 135 0.39 -4.01 -14.16
CA LEU A 135 -0.61 -3.59 -13.16
C LEU A 135 -1.71 -4.67 -13.01
N PRO A 136 -2.43 -4.69 -11.87
CA PRO A 136 -3.57 -5.60 -11.68
C PRO A 136 -4.71 -5.29 -12.67
N SER A 137 -5.51 -6.30 -13.03
CA SER A 137 -6.61 -6.13 -13.99
C SER A 137 -7.92 -5.58 -13.41
N TYR A 138 -8.01 -5.40 -12.09
CA TYR A 138 -9.22 -4.98 -11.36
C TYR A 138 -8.89 -3.83 -10.38
N GLY A 139 -9.85 -2.93 -10.16
CA GLY A 139 -9.76 -1.87 -9.15
C GLY A 139 -8.97 -0.65 -9.61
N LEU A 140 -8.85 -0.46 -10.93
CA LEU A 140 -8.16 0.68 -11.54
C LEU A 140 -9.13 1.80 -11.96
N GLU A 141 -10.44 1.56 -11.87
CA GLU A 141 -11.47 2.44 -12.41
C GLU A 141 -11.46 3.83 -11.76
N ALA A 142 -11.10 3.89 -10.48
CA ALA A 142 -11.06 5.11 -9.67
C ALA A 142 -9.74 5.89 -9.77
N ILE A 143 -8.68 5.30 -10.37
CA ILE A 143 -7.37 5.95 -10.45
C ILE A 143 -7.47 7.19 -11.33
N GLN A 144 -7.14 8.34 -10.76
CA GLN A 144 -7.07 9.64 -11.43
C GLN A 144 -5.62 9.97 -11.80
N VAL A 145 -4.67 9.62 -10.95
CA VAL A 145 -3.24 9.87 -11.17
C VAL A 145 -2.44 8.57 -11.04
N LEU A 146 -1.73 8.20 -12.10
CA LEU A 146 -0.84 7.05 -12.14
C LEU A 146 0.62 7.49 -12.33
N ASN A 147 1.46 7.22 -11.34
CA ASN A 147 2.90 7.45 -11.41
C ASN A 147 3.65 6.11 -11.52
N GLY A 148 4.42 5.95 -12.58
CA GLY A 148 5.26 4.78 -12.88
C GLY A 148 6.64 5.18 -13.37
N MET A 149 7.21 6.22 -12.76
CA MET A 149 8.54 6.70 -13.11
C MET A 149 9.61 5.68 -12.73
N SER A 150 10.66 5.54 -13.54
CA SER A 150 11.77 4.60 -13.34
C SER A 150 11.34 3.14 -13.14
N SER A 151 10.17 2.75 -13.63
CA SER A 151 9.62 1.38 -13.52
C SER A 151 9.86 0.59 -14.80
N TYR A 152 11.13 0.42 -15.17
CA TYR A 152 11.55 -0.15 -16.47
C TYR A 152 11.09 -1.59 -16.74
N SER A 153 10.68 -2.32 -15.70
CA SER A 153 10.13 -3.68 -15.85
C SER A 153 8.69 -3.68 -16.33
N LEU A 154 7.98 -2.56 -16.21
CA LEU A 154 6.57 -2.42 -16.56
C LEU A 154 6.43 -2.37 -18.08
N LYS A 155 6.27 -3.53 -18.70
CA LYS A 155 6.21 -3.67 -20.15
C LYS A 155 4.79 -3.63 -20.71
N ARG A 156 3.78 -3.77 -19.84
CA ARG A 156 2.37 -3.86 -20.25
C ARG A 156 1.51 -3.07 -19.30
N LEU A 157 0.72 -2.17 -19.88
CA LEU A 157 -0.41 -1.56 -19.20
C LEU A 157 -1.68 -2.35 -19.51
N PRO A 158 -2.63 -2.43 -18.57
CA PRO A 158 -3.99 -2.86 -18.86
C PRO A 158 -4.62 -1.96 -19.94
N PRO A 159 -5.64 -2.47 -20.65
CA PRO A 159 -6.44 -1.67 -21.57
C PRO A 159 -6.95 -0.36 -20.93
N LEU A 160 -6.97 0.73 -21.69
CA LEU A 160 -7.33 2.07 -21.19
C LEU A 160 -8.77 2.17 -20.68
N ASP A 161 -9.68 1.31 -21.14
CA ASP A 161 -11.06 1.22 -20.64
C ASP A 161 -11.13 0.81 -19.16
N LYS A 162 -10.06 0.24 -18.61
CA LYS A 162 -9.92 -0.04 -17.17
C LYS A 162 -9.65 1.20 -16.32
N PHE A 163 -9.26 2.31 -16.94
CA PHE A 163 -8.85 3.55 -16.29
C PHE A 163 -9.88 4.67 -16.53
N SER A 164 -11.15 4.41 -16.16
CA SER A 164 -12.28 5.30 -16.48
C SER A 164 -12.18 6.72 -15.91
N SER A 165 -11.44 6.91 -14.81
CA SER A 165 -11.29 8.21 -14.14
C SER A 165 -9.90 8.83 -14.33
N LEU A 166 -9.03 8.25 -15.15
CA LEU A 166 -7.64 8.67 -15.28
C LEU A 166 -7.54 10.05 -15.93
N LEU A 167 -6.85 10.95 -15.22
CA LEU A 167 -6.59 12.34 -15.63
C LEU A 167 -5.13 12.53 -16.03
N GLU A 168 -4.21 11.88 -15.30
CA GLU A 168 -2.77 12.04 -15.48
C GLU A 168 -2.07 10.68 -15.35
N ALA A 169 -1.12 10.42 -16.26
CA ALA A 169 -0.22 9.28 -16.17
C ALA A 169 1.21 9.70 -16.49
N VAL A 170 2.12 9.51 -15.53
CA VAL A 170 3.54 9.82 -15.67
C VAL A 170 4.32 8.51 -15.63
N LEU A 171 4.76 8.05 -16.80
CA LEU A 171 5.33 6.71 -16.99
C LEU A 171 6.71 6.78 -17.65
N THR A 172 7.57 5.82 -17.31
CA THR A 172 8.84 5.61 -17.99
C THR A 172 8.68 4.51 -19.04
N TYR A 173 9.21 4.76 -20.25
CA TYR A 173 9.24 3.81 -21.37
C TYR A 173 10.66 3.66 -21.89
#